data_AF-A0A6A7LLL1-F1
#
_entry.id   AF-A0A6A7LLL1-F1
#
_cell.length_a   1.000
_cell.length_b   1.000
_cell.length_c   1.000
_cell.angle_alpha   90.00
_cell.angle_beta   90.00
_cell.angle_gamma   90.00
#
_symmetry.space_group_name_H-M   'P 1'
#
loop_
_entity.id
_entity.type
_entity.pdbx_description
1 polymer ?
#
loop_
_entity_poly.entity_id
_entity_poly.type
_entity_poly.pdbx_seq_one_letter_code
_entity_poly.pdbx_strand_id
1 'polypeptide(L)'
;MSPFGPSPPISRSTIGPTADEEEACGQDRAGNRDLPQPNAPTPKRCYQLGQAIRRVVDAWDSDLRVAVLASGGLSHTLIDEEIDRITIDAMTEKDPEPLWALPVDKVVNGTSEIRNWIVEAGAMETVQMTLVDYVPTYRSLGGTGCGMAFAYWK
;
A
#
# COMPACT_ATOMS: atom_id res chain seq x y z
N MET A 1 -14.42 32.36 37.88
CA MET A 1 -14.42 30.96 38.39
C MET A 1 -14.59 30.04 37.19
N SER A 2 -13.57 29.26 36.85
CA SER A 2 -13.60 28.37 35.68
C SER A 2 -14.36 27.08 36.03
N PRO A 3 -15.27 26.56 35.17
CA PRO A 3 -16.10 25.40 35.51
C PRO A 3 -15.39 24.05 35.36
N PHE A 4 -14.10 24.03 35.03
CA PHE A 4 -13.35 22.80 34.79
C PHE A 4 -12.49 22.44 36.00
N GLY A 5 -12.95 21.44 36.77
CA GLY A 5 -12.11 20.75 37.75
C GLY A 5 -10.99 19.93 37.07
N PRO A 6 -9.98 19.46 37.81
CA PRO A 6 -8.86 18.74 37.22
C PRO A 6 -9.33 17.42 36.59
N SER A 7 -8.90 17.16 35.35
CA SER A 7 -9.19 15.93 34.62
C SER A 7 -8.64 14.70 35.34
N PRO A 8 -9.35 13.55 35.33
CA PRO A 8 -8.85 12.32 35.91
C PRO A 8 -7.63 11.78 35.12
N PRO A 9 -6.72 11.03 35.77
CA PRO A 9 -5.57 10.46 35.08
C PRO A 9 -6.01 9.42 34.05
N ILE A 10 -5.46 9.54 32.84
CA ILE A 10 -5.68 8.58 31.75
C ILE A 10 -5.03 7.25 32.16
N SER A 11 -5.86 6.23 32.39
CA SER A 11 -5.41 4.85 32.55
C SER A 11 -4.74 4.42 31.24
N ARG A 12 -3.43 4.19 31.27
CA ARG A 12 -2.72 3.50 30.18
C ARG A 12 -3.22 2.06 30.12
N SER A 13 -4.29 1.85 29.37
CA SER A 13 -4.61 0.54 28.82
C SER A 13 -3.41 0.11 27.98
N THR A 14 -2.69 -0.90 28.46
CA THR A 14 -1.65 -1.59 27.69
C THR A 14 -2.35 -2.35 26.57
N ILE A 15 -2.63 -1.66 25.47
CA ILE A 15 -2.74 -2.32 24.17
C ILE A 15 -1.29 -2.65 23.79
N GLY A 16 -0.79 -3.73 24.37
CA GLY A 16 0.44 -4.34 23.93
C GLY A 16 0.20 -4.98 22.56
N PRO A 17 1.23 -5.06 21.71
CA PRO A 17 1.12 -5.76 20.44
C PRO A 17 0.59 -7.19 20.65
N THR A 18 -0.32 -7.63 19.78
CA THR A 18 -0.66 -9.07 19.70
C THR A 18 0.58 -9.83 19.20
N ALA A 19 0.67 -11.14 19.45
CA ALA A 19 1.85 -11.96 19.10
C ALA A 19 2.29 -11.87 17.62
N ASP A 20 1.47 -11.32 16.74
CA ASP A 20 1.79 -11.04 15.33
C ASP A 20 2.63 -9.75 15.11
N GLU A 21 2.80 -8.91 16.13
CA GLU A 21 3.41 -7.55 16.01
C GLU A 21 4.80 -7.43 16.67
N GLU A 22 5.35 -8.50 17.27
CA GLU A 22 6.58 -8.47 18.08
C GLU A 22 7.83 -9.09 17.42
N GLU A 23 7.90 -9.19 16.09
CA GLU A 23 9.13 -9.61 15.39
C GLU A 23 9.82 -8.41 14.72
N ALA A 24 10.42 -7.57 15.55
CA ALA A 24 11.08 -6.31 15.20
C ALA A 24 12.26 -6.47 14.22
N CYS A 25 12.25 -5.70 13.12
CA CYS A 25 13.39 -5.33 12.27
C CYS A 25 14.41 -6.47 12.07
N GLY A 26 13.93 -7.62 11.62
CA GLY A 26 14.73 -8.84 11.58
C GLY A 26 15.34 -9.07 10.21
N GLN A 27 16.66 -9.11 10.13
CA GLN A 27 17.30 -10.01 9.18
C GLN A 27 16.90 -11.44 9.57
N ASP A 28 16.64 -12.33 8.61
CA ASP A 28 16.41 -13.73 8.96
C ASP A 28 17.68 -14.35 9.59
N ARG A 29 17.60 -15.56 10.14
CA ARG A 29 18.76 -16.26 10.72
C ARG A 29 19.91 -16.49 9.72
N ALA A 30 19.66 -16.31 8.42
CA ALA A 30 20.63 -16.40 7.34
C ALA A 30 21.18 -15.02 6.89
N GLY A 31 20.74 -13.91 7.51
CA GLY A 31 21.16 -12.55 7.19
C GLY A 31 20.40 -11.92 6.01
N ASN A 32 19.31 -12.54 5.55
CA ASN A 32 18.53 -12.03 4.43
C ASN A 32 17.77 -10.75 4.83
N ARG A 33 17.84 -9.73 3.99
CA ARG A 33 17.29 -8.38 4.25
C ARG A 33 15.91 -8.15 3.60
N ASP A 34 15.31 -9.21 3.07
CA ASP A 34 14.05 -9.14 2.32
C ASP A 34 12.83 -9.50 3.16
N LEU A 35 12.95 -9.43 4.49
CA LEU A 35 11.79 -9.57 5.36
C LEU A 35 10.97 -8.26 5.40
N PRO A 36 9.63 -8.35 5.48
CA PRO A 36 8.78 -7.18 5.66
C PRO A 36 9.18 -6.43 6.92
N GLN A 37 9.09 -5.09 6.88
CA GLN A 37 9.20 -4.30 8.11
C GLN A 37 8.10 -4.75 9.09
N PRO A 38 8.39 -4.88 10.40
CA PRO A 38 7.50 -5.47 11.40
C PRO A 38 6.10 -4.83 11.49
N ASN A 39 5.99 -3.58 11.05
CA ASN A 39 4.79 -2.77 11.09
C ASN A 39 4.24 -2.44 9.69
N ALA A 40 4.71 -3.12 8.64
CA ALA A 40 4.21 -2.91 7.29
C ALA A 40 2.76 -3.39 7.18
N PRO A 41 1.82 -2.56 6.69
CA PRO A 41 0.45 -3.00 6.50
C PRO A 41 0.35 -4.09 5.43
N THR A 42 -0.57 -5.04 5.63
CA THR A 42 -0.88 -6.03 4.61
C THR A 42 -1.51 -5.35 3.37
N PRO A 43 -1.36 -5.94 2.17
CA PRO A 43 -2.01 -5.44 0.95
C PRO A 43 -3.52 -5.20 1.14
N LYS A 44 -4.22 -6.14 1.79
CA LYS A 44 -5.64 -6.00 2.13
C LYS A 44 -5.92 -4.79 3.02
N ARG A 45 -5.04 -4.50 4.00
CA ARG A 45 -5.20 -3.33 4.88
C ARG A 45 -4.99 -2.02 4.11
N CYS A 46 -4.05 -1.98 3.17
CA CYS A 46 -3.86 -0.85 2.26
C CYS A 46 -5.11 -0.58 1.42
N TYR A 47 -5.74 -1.62 0.87
CA TYR A 47 -6.97 -1.47 0.10
C TYR A 47 -8.12 -0.90 0.94
N GLN A 48 -8.30 -1.42 2.16
CA GLN A 48 -9.28 -0.92 3.12
C GLN A 48 -9.04 0.54 3.53
N LEU A 49 -7.77 0.97 3.60
CA LEU A 49 -7.41 2.36 3.83
C LEU A 49 -7.88 3.24 2.67
N GLY A 50 -7.70 2.80 1.42
CA GLY A 50 -8.25 3.46 0.23
C GLY A 50 -9.76 3.66 0.32
N GLN A 51 -10.50 2.59 0.65
CA GLN A 51 -11.95 2.67 0.85
C GLN A 51 -12.33 3.65 1.96
N ALA A 52 -11.53 3.73 3.04
CA ALA A 52 -11.75 4.68 4.12
C ALA A 52 -11.54 6.13 3.67
N ILE A 53 -10.48 6.39 2.89
CA ILE A 53 -10.22 7.70 2.27
C ILE A 53 -11.42 8.10 1.41
N ARG A 54 -11.92 7.19 0.56
CA ARG A 54 -13.09 7.45 -0.28
C ARG A 54 -14.32 7.84 0.53
N ARG A 55 -14.64 7.10 1.60
CA ARG A 55 -15.76 7.43 2.49
C ARG A 55 -15.63 8.81 3.13
N VAL A 56 -14.41 9.23 3.49
CA VAL A 56 -14.16 10.56 4.07
C VAL A 56 -14.37 11.64 3.01
N VAL A 57 -13.85 11.44 1.80
CA VAL A 57 -14.03 12.38 0.68
C VAL A 57 -15.51 12.52 0.30
N ASP A 58 -16.25 11.41 0.19
CA ASP A 58 -17.67 11.42 -0.15
C ASP A 58 -18.55 12.09 0.92
N ALA A 59 -18.14 12.01 2.20
CA ALA A 59 -18.86 12.62 3.32
C ALA A 59 -18.47 14.09 3.57
N TRP A 60 -17.47 14.62 2.87
CA TRP A 60 -17.02 15.99 3.07
C TRP A 60 -17.98 16.96 2.41
N ASP A 61 -18.68 17.77 3.22
CA ASP A 61 -19.62 18.81 2.77
C ASP A 61 -18.86 19.99 2.14
N SER A 62 -18.41 19.79 0.90
CA SER A 62 -17.66 20.75 0.10
C SER A 62 -17.93 20.50 -1.39
N ASP A 63 -17.91 21.57 -2.18
CA ASP A 63 -18.01 21.54 -3.65
C ASP A 63 -16.65 21.34 -4.34
N LEU A 64 -15.59 21.10 -3.57
CA LEU A 64 -14.25 20.89 -4.08
C LEU A 64 -14.11 19.55 -4.81
N ARG A 65 -13.27 19.55 -5.84
CA ARG A 65 -12.85 18.33 -6.54
C ARG A 65 -11.58 17.79 -5.90
N VAL A 66 -11.59 16.52 -5.50
CA VAL A 66 -10.46 15.84 -4.89
C VAL A 66 -9.80 14.93 -5.92
N ALA A 67 -8.47 15.02 -6.04
CA ALA A 67 -7.66 14.06 -6.77
C ALA A 67 -6.90 13.18 -5.78
N VAL A 68 -6.90 11.87 -6.02
CA VAL A 68 -6.05 10.89 -5.33
C VAL A 68 -4.90 10.58 -6.28
N LEU A 69 -3.68 10.52 -5.73
CA LEU A 69 -2.47 10.19 -6.50
C LEU A 69 -1.65 9.20 -5.70
N ALA A 70 -1.38 8.01 -6.26
CA ALA A 70 -0.27 7.17 -5.82
C ALA A 70 0.99 7.48 -6.60
N SER A 71 2.14 7.36 -5.94
CA SER A 71 3.46 7.46 -6.56
C SER A 71 4.37 6.33 -6.09
N GLY A 72 5.47 6.15 -6.81
CA GLY A 72 6.38 5.03 -6.66
C GLY A 72 5.95 3.83 -7.49
N GLY A 73 6.51 2.67 -7.15
CA GLY A 73 6.22 1.40 -7.81
C GLY A 73 6.88 1.24 -9.19
N LEU A 74 6.69 0.09 -9.84
CA LEU A 74 6.21 -1.17 -9.29
C LEU A 74 7.40 -1.93 -8.68
N SER A 75 7.75 -3.11 -9.18
CA SER A 75 8.94 -3.83 -8.73
C SER A 75 10.20 -2.98 -8.86
N HIS A 76 11.00 -2.92 -7.79
CA HIS A 76 12.15 -2.01 -7.71
C HIS A 76 13.36 -2.68 -7.06
N THR A 77 14.54 -2.37 -7.60
CA THR A 77 15.87 -2.97 -7.35
C THR A 77 16.07 -4.29 -8.08
N LEU A 78 15.06 -5.16 -8.10
CA LEU A 78 14.95 -6.30 -9.00
C LEU A 78 13.57 -6.26 -9.65
N ILE A 79 13.54 -6.34 -10.98
CA ILE A 79 12.28 -6.36 -11.72
C ILE A 79 11.64 -7.74 -11.56
N ASP A 80 10.38 -7.73 -11.14
CA ASP A 80 9.50 -8.89 -11.03
C ASP A 80 8.23 -8.58 -11.83
N GLU A 81 8.29 -8.83 -13.14
CA GLU A 81 7.20 -8.49 -14.05
C GLU A 81 5.91 -9.26 -13.73
N GLU A 82 6.00 -10.40 -13.04
CA GLU A 82 4.83 -11.18 -12.64
C GLU A 82 4.05 -10.44 -11.54
N ILE A 83 4.73 -9.99 -10.48
CA ILE A 83 4.10 -9.16 -9.44
C ILE A 83 3.55 -7.86 -10.01
N ASP A 84 4.27 -7.25 -10.96
CA ASP A 84 3.85 -6.01 -11.61
C ASP A 84 2.57 -6.22 -12.43
N ARG A 85 2.50 -7.31 -13.21
CA ARG A 85 1.31 -7.68 -13.99
C ARG A 85 0.12 -8.04 -13.11
N ILE A 86 0.32 -8.86 -12.07
CA ILE A 86 -0.76 -9.16 -11.10
C ILE A 86 -1.33 -7.86 -10.53
N THR A 87 -0.46 -6.91 -10.17
CA THR A 87 -0.88 -5.62 -9.63
C THR A 87 -1.69 -4.81 -10.64
N ILE A 88 -1.15 -4.62 -11.85
CA ILE A 88 -1.79 -3.84 -12.93
C ILE A 88 -3.12 -4.46 -13.37
N ASP A 89 -3.13 -5.76 -13.62
CA ASP A 89 -4.29 -6.47 -14.19
C ASP A 89 -5.43 -6.48 -13.17
N ALA A 90 -5.15 -6.77 -11.90
CA ALA A 90 -6.14 -6.73 -10.83
C ALA A 90 -6.79 -5.34 -10.66
N MET A 91 -6.00 -4.25 -10.76
CA MET A 91 -6.56 -2.88 -10.74
C MET A 91 -7.35 -2.55 -12.02
N THR A 92 -6.93 -3.07 -13.18
CA THR A 92 -7.60 -2.85 -14.47
C THR A 92 -8.94 -3.58 -14.51
N GLU A 93 -8.98 -4.82 -14.04
CA GLU A 93 -10.16 -5.70 -14.04
C GLU A 93 -11.10 -5.42 -12.87
N LYS A 94 -10.69 -4.55 -11.94
CA LYS A 94 -11.38 -4.27 -10.67
C LYS A 94 -11.59 -5.54 -9.83
N ASP A 95 -10.63 -6.45 -9.89
CA ASP A 95 -10.59 -7.64 -9.06
C ASP A 95 -9.62 -7.40 -7.90
N PRO A 96 -10.10 -7.18 -6.66
CA PRO A 96 -9.22 -6.89 -5.55
C PRO A 96 -8.60 -8.14 -4.91
N GLU A 97 -9.08 -9.35 -5.21
CA GLU A 97 -8.58 -10.58 -4.57
C GLU A 97 -7.09 -10.82 -4.85
N PRO A 98 -6.59 -10.72 -6.10
CA PRO A 98 -5.17 -10.87 -6.39
C PRO A 98 -4.31 -9.82 -5.68
N LEU A 99 -4.80 -8.57 -5.56
CA LEU A 99 -4.09 -7.51 -4.82
C LEU A 99 -3.97 -7.84 -3.33
N TRP A 100 -5.04 -8.36 -2.73
CA TRP A 100 -5.03 -8.71 -1.30
C TRP A 100 -4.12 -9.90 -1.00
N ALA A 101 -4.00 -10.81 -1.97
CA ALA A 101 -3.21 -12.03 -1.87
C ALA A 101 -1.73 -11.84 -2.24
N LEU A 102 -1.30 -10.61 -2.61
CA LEU A 102 0.09 -10.35 -2.95
C LEU A 102 1.03 -10.80 -1.80
N PRO A 103 2.08 -11.59 -2.12
CA PRO A 103 2.98 -12.15 -1.12
C PRO A 103 3.75 -11.05 -0.39
N VAL A 104 3.58 -10.98 0.94
CA VAL A 104 4.13 -9.88 1.76
C VAL A 104 5.66 -9.80 1.71
N ASP A 105 6.34 -10.92 1.51
CA ASP A 105 7.78 -11.08 1.37
C ASP A 105 8.31 -10.65 -0.01
N LYS A 106 7.43 -10.52 -1.02
CA LYS A 106 7.78 -9.94 -2.33
C LYS A 106 7.53 -8.44 -2.38
N VAL A 107 6.56 -7.96 -1.62
CA VAL A 107 6.21 -6.54 -1.52
C VAL A 107 7.03 -5.91 -0.40
N VAL A 108 8.36 -5.91 -0.53
CA VAL A 108 9.32 -5.37 0.46
C VAL A 108 10.29 -4.39 -0.20
N ASN A 109 11.10 -3.70 0.60
CA ASN A 109 12.12 -2.76 0.09
C ASN A 109 11.52 -1.76 -0.93
N GLY A 110 12.13 -1.57 -2.10
CA GLY A 110 11.59 -0.68 -3.13
C GLY A 110 10.24 -1.14 -3.67
N THR A 111 10.06 -2.45 -3.89
CA THR A 111 8.79 -3.05 -4.34
C THR A 111 7.63 -2.82 -3.35
N SER A 112 7.93 -2.43 -2.10
CA SER A 112 6.89 -2.11 -1.11
C SER A 112 5.97 -0.96 -1.53
N GLU A 113 6.43 -0.09 -2.44
CA GLU A 113 5.67 1.06 -2.97
C GLU A 113 4.42 0.66 -3.76
N ILE A 114 4.31 -0.60 -4.21
CA ILE A 114 3.07 -1.16 -4.77
C ILE A 114 1.89 -0.97 -3.79
N ARG A 115 2.14 -0.93 -2.48
CA ARG A 115 1.08 -0.66 -1.49
C ARG A 115 0.39 0.69 -1.70
N ASN A 116 1.07 1.71 -2.23
CA ASN A 116 0.45 3.00 -2.53
C ASN A 116 -0.59 2.86 -3.63
N TRP A 117 -0.28 2.09 -4.68
CA TRP A 117 -1.20 1.78 -5.77
C TRP A 117 -2.42 1.00 -5.27
N ILE A 118 -2.24 0.09 -4.32
CA ILE A 118 -3.36 -0.65 -3.69
C ILE A 118 -4.27 0.29 -2.88
N VAL A 119 -3.71 1.28 -2.18
CA VAL A 119 -4.50 2.32 -1.49
C VAL A 119 -5.31 3.14 -2.51
N GLU A 120 -4.69 3.56 -3.61
CA GLU A 120 -5.39 4.30 -4.67
C GLU A 120 -6.49 3.46 -5.33
N ALA A 121 -6.24 2.18 -5.64
CA ALA A 121 -7.24 1.27 -6.16
C ALA A 121 -8.46 1.13 -5.23
N GLY A 122 -8.24 1.03 -3.92
CA GLY A 122 -9.32 1.02 -2.93
C GLY A 122 -10.09 2.34 -2.82
N ALA A 123 -9.44 3.48 -3.09
CA ALA A 123 -10.12 4.78 -3.14
C ALA A 123 -10.95 4.97 -4.43
N MET A 124 -10.54 4.31 -5.50
CA MET A 124 -11.04 4.49 -6.86
C MET A 124 -11.93 3.33 -7.37
N GLU A 125 -12.42 2.45 -6.49
CA GLU A 125 -13.24 1.25 -6.83
C GLU A 125 -14.35 1.49 -7.87
N THR A 126 -15.02 2.64 -7.78
CA THR A 126 -16.19 2.95 -8.60
C THR A 126 -15.85 3.43 -10.01
N VAL A 127 -14.59 3.74 -10.30
CA VAL A 127 -14.14 4.33 -11.58
C VAL A 127 -13.17 3.40 -12.29
N GLN A 128 -13.13 3.44 -13.63
CA GLN A 128 -12.35 2.47 -14.41
C GLN A 128 -10.90 2.93 -14.51
N MET A 129 -9.96 2.05 -14.17
CA MET A 129 -8.55 2.31 -14.45
C MET A 129 -8.29 2.19 -15.95
N THR A 130 -7.51 3.12 -16.49
CA THR A 130 -6.89 3.04 -17.80
C THR A 130 -5.38 3.07 -17.60
N LEU A 131 -4.71 1.96 -17.93
CA LEU A 131 -3.25 1.93 -18.03
C LEU A 131 -2.83 2.73 -19.26
N VAL A 132 -1.94 3.70 -19.07
CA VAL A 132 -1.32 4.44 -20.17
C VAL A 132 -0.17 3.61 -20.74
N ASP A 133 0.75 3.18 -19.88
CA ASP A 133 1.84 2.28 -20.27
C ASP A 133 2.45 1.59 -19.04
N TYR A 134 3.13 0.48 -19.30
CA TYR A 134 4.03 -0.20 -18.36
C TYR A 134 5.33 -0.58 -19.09
N VAL A 135 6.45 -0.13 -18.54
CA VAL A 135 7.79 -0.37 -19.11
C VAL A 135 8.71 -0.95 -18.03
N PRO A 136 9.15 -2.23 -18.18
CA PRO A 136 10.16 -2.79 -17.30
C PRO A 136 11.54 -2.19 -17.66
N THR A 137 12.02 -1.26 -16.85
CA THR A 137 13.28 -0.54 -17.13
C THR A 137 14.48 -1.23 -16.54
N TYR A 138 14.89 -2.30 -17.21
CA TYR A 138 16.12 -3.02 -16.89
C TYR A 138 17.35 -2.12 -17.03
N ARG A 139 18.14 -2.06 -15.95
CA ARG A 139 19.42 -1.36 -15.86
C ARG A 139 20.62 -2.30 -16.07
N SER A 140 20.45 -3.60 -15.82
CA SER A 140 21.51 -4.59 -16.01
C SER A 140 20.97 -5.96 -16.44
N LEU A 141 21.86 -6.82 -16.94
CA LEU A 141 21.54 -8.22 -17.25
C LEU A 141 21.15 -9.05 -16.02
N GLY A 142 21.48 -8.58 -14.81
CA GLY A 142 21.08 -9.22 -13.55
C GLY A 142 19.65 -8.92 -13.12
N GLY A 143 18.82 -8.32 -13.98
CA GLY A 143 17.42 -8.02 -13.68
C GLY A 143 17.21 -6.77 -12.80
N THR A 144 18.27 -6.03 -12.49
CA THR A 144 18.12 -4.80 -11.69
C THR A 144 17.45 -3.70 -12.50
N GLY A 145 16.56 -2.93 -11.88
CA GLY A 145 15.78 -1.90 -12.56
C GLY A 145 14.56 -1.47 -11.77
N CYS A 146 13.58 -0.93 -12.48
CA CYS A 146 12.26 -0.56 -11.97
C CYS A 146 11.16 -0.85 -13.01
N GLY A 147 10.05 -1.45 -12.60
CA GLY A 147 8.84 -1.55 -13.42
C GLY A 147 8.09 -0.22 -13.41
N MET A 148 8.18 0.60 -14.46
CA MET A 148 7.53 1.92 -14.49
C MET A 148 6.14 1.83 -15.10
N ALA A 149 5.11 2.26 -14.37
CA ALA A 149 3.74 2.33 -14.87
C ALA A 149 3.16 3.74 -14.73
N PHE A 150 2.26 4.09 -15.65
CA PHE A 150 1.39 5.26 -15.49
C PHE A 150 -0.05 4.87 -15.81
N ALA A 151 -0.98 5.23 -14.94
CA ALA A 151 -2.40 4.95 -15.10
C ALA A 151 -3.22 6.12 -14.59
N TYR A 152 -4.47 6.19 -15.02
CA TYR A 152 -5.46 7.11 -14.46
C TYR A 152 -6.81 6.42 -14.35
N TRP A 153 -7.69 6.98 -13.52
CA TRP A 153 -9.04 6.49 -13.33
C TRP A 153 -10.05 7.52 -13.84
N LYS A 154 -11.07 7.06 -14.57
CA LYS A 154 -12.16 7.90 -15.05
C LYS A 154 -13.48 7.14 -15.10
#